data_AF-A0AA38C9Y7-F1
#
_entry.id   AF-A0AA38C9Y7-F1
#
_cell.length_a   1.000
_cell.length_b   1.000
_cell.length_c   1.000
_cell.angle_alpha   90.00
_cell.angle_beta   90.00
_cell.angle_gamma   90.00
#
_symmetry.space_group_name_H-M   'P 1'
#
loop_
_entity.id
_entity.type
_entity.pdbx_description
1 polymer ?
#
loop_
_entity_poly.entity_id
_entity_poly.type
_entity_poly.pdbx_seq_one_letter_code
_entity_poly.pdbx_strand_id
1 'polypeptide(L)'
;MLTNIKNAEATIKDWSLLMSRTKSCMSTSEQSTFTTEKHLFAMKDLATRHNKQMLKSLHVPIARSEAEQSKHNFGSDINDTQLEQTVFLCIGQEVMLTSNLWVSSGLVNGALGQVIDVVYNPESHPPDLPSFVVVNFRHYQGPPWGVLNPTHLPPTHTVANTKPTWGLTIPTSYHITI
;
A
#
# COMPACT_ATOMS: atom_id res chain seq x y z
N MET A 1 -11.84 -24.54 -14.62
CA MET A 1 -11.27 -23.26 -15.09
C MET A 1 -9.87 -22.97 -14.57
N LEU A 2 -9.65 -22.37 -13.39
CA LEU A 2 -8.30 -21.91 -13.00
C LEU A 2 -7.23 -23.02 -12.96
N THR A 3 -7.59 -24.22 -12.48
CA THR A 3 -6.69 -25.38 -12.51
C THR A 3 -6.30 -25.79 -13.93
N ASN A 4 -7.25 -25.79 -14.86
CA ASN A 4 -7.01 -26.15 -16.26
C ASN A 4 -6.08 -25.13 -16.94
N ILE A 5 -6.30 -23.84 -16.69
CA ILE A 5 -5.45 -22.77 -17.23
C ILE A 5 -4.02 -22.91 -16.68
N LYS A 6 -3.89 -23.16 -15.36
CA LYS A 6 -2.59 -23.40 -14.72
C LYS A 6 -1.83 -24.58 -15.37
N ASN A 7 -2.55 -25.65 -15.74
CA ASN A 7 -1.96 -26.85 -16.33
C ASN A 7 -1.84 -26.78 -17.87
N ALA A 8 -2.18 -25.65 -18.50
CA ALA A 8 -2.26 -25.50 -19.95
C ALA A 8 -3.27 -26.44 -20.65
N GLU A 9 -4.30 -26.87 -19.92
CA GLU A 9 -5.39 -27.75 -20.38
C GLU A 9 -6.71 -26.97 -20.56
N ALA A 10 -6.62 -25.66 -20.84
CA ALA A 10 -7.79 -24.79 -20.94
C ALA A 10 -8.76 -25.26 -22.05
N THR A 11 -10.04 -25.42 -21.69
CA THR A 11 -11.07 -25.88 -22.63
C THR A 11 -11.79 -24.71 -23.30
N ILE A 12 -12.55 -24.98 -24.38
CA ILE A 12 -13.42 -23.99 -25.01
C ILE A 12 -14.42 -23.40 -24.00
N LYS A 13 -14.94 -24.22 -23.08
CA LYS A 13 -15.84 -23.74 -22.02
C LYS A 13 -15.15 -22.76 -21.07
N ASP A 14 -13.90 -23.02 -20.71
CA ASP A 14 -13.09 -22.11 -19.89
C ASP A 14 -12.87 -20.77 -20.62
N TRP A 15 -12.54 -20.82 -21.92
CA TRP A 15 -12.40 -19.63 -22.75
C TRP A 15 -13.71 -18.83 -22.86
N SER A 16 -14.82 -19.48 -23.19
CA SER A 16 -16.13 -18.82 -23.31
C SER A 16 -16.56 -18.14 -22.01
N LEU A 17 -16.25 -18.76 -20.87
CA LEU A 17 -16.49 -18.17 -19.55
C LEU A 17 -15.61 -16.94 -19.31
N LEU A 18 -14.33 -16.96 -19.66
CA LEU A 18 -13.47 -15.77 -19.54
C LEU A 18 -13.93 -14.64 -20.47
N MET A 19 -14.34 -14.97 -21.70
CA MET A 19 -14.80 -13.98 -22.66
C MET A 19 -16.10 -13.30 -22.21
N SER A 20 -17.04 -14.03 -21.59
CA SER A 20 -18.24 -13.43 -21.02
C SER A 20 -17.95 -12.44 -19.88
N ARG A 21 -16.76 -12.54 -19.27
CA ARG A 21 -16.25 -11.61 -18.25
C ARG A 21 -15.33 -10.53 -18.84
N THR A 22 -15.35 -10.30 -20.15
CA THR A 22 -14.67 -9.14 -20.75
C THR A 22 -15.53 -7.90 -20.50
N LYS A 23 -14.89 -6.75 -20.24
CA LYS A 23 -15.58 -5.48 -19.95
C LYS A 23 -16.66 -5.14 -20.98
N SER A 24 -16.40 -5.36 -22.26
CA SER A 24 -17.35 -5.12 -23.36
C SER A 24 -18.60 -5.98 -23.34
N CYS A 25 -18.56 -7.13 -22.64
CA CYS A 25 -19.66 -8.08 -22.52
C CYS A 25 -20.47 -7.89 -21.22
N MET A 26 -20.04 -7.00 -20.33
CA MET A 26 -20.73 -6.70 -19.06
C MET A 26 -21.72 -5.54 -19.20
N SER A 27 -22.77 -5.56 -18.38
CA SER A 27 -23.70 -4.43 -18.24
C SER A 27 -23.02 -3.16 -17.70
N THR A 28 -23.57 -1.99 -18.01
CA THR A 28 -23.04 -0.70 -17.51
C THR A 28 -23.03 -0.61 -15.98
N SER A 29 -24.03 -1.20 -15.31
CA SER A 29 -24.10 -1.23 -13.85
C SER A 29 -22.97 -2.07 -13.26
N GLU A 30 -22.72 -3.24 -13.84
CA GLU A 30 -21.60 -4.11 -13.43
C GLU A 30 -20.25 -3.47 -13.76
N GLN A 31 -20.09 -2.81 -14.91
CA GLN A 31 -18.85 -2.10 -15.20
C GLN A 31 -18.56 -0.98 -14.19
N SER A 32 -19.60 -0.32 -13.68
CA SER A 32 -19.47 0.76 -12.70
C SER A 32 -18.95 0.26 -11.35
N THR A 33 -19.23 -0.99 -10.95
CA THR A 33 -18.70 -1.52 -9.68
C THR A 33 -17.19 -1.65 -9.71
N PHE A 34 -16.59 -1.92 -10.88
CA PHE A 34 -15.14 -2.05 -11.03
C PHE A 34 -14.39 -0.72 -11.05
N THR A 35 -15.08 0.43 -11.06
CA THR A 35 -14.41 1.74 -11.10
C THR A 35 -13.64 2.05 -9.82
N THR A 36 -14.10 1.53 -8.68
CA THR A 36 -13.51 1.74 -7.36
C THR A 36 -12.74 0.51 -6.85
N GLU A 37 -12.71 -0.57 -7.63
CA GLU A 37 -12.05 -1.83 -7.27
C GLU A 37 -10.58 -1.86 -7.69
N LYS A 38 -9.85 -2.87 -7.22
CA LYS A 38 -8.43 -3.05 -7.54
C LYS A 38 -8.23 -3.49 -9.01
N HIS A 39 -7.31 -2.83 -9.71
CA HIS A 39 -6.99 -3.13 -11.11
C HIS A 39 -5.65 -3.84 -11.21
N LEU A 40 -5.62 -4.98 -11.89
CA LEU A 40 -4.39 -5.70 -12.20
C LEU A 40 -3.85 -5.24 -13.55
N PHE A 41 -2.58 -4.83 -13.57
CA PHE A 41 -1.88 -4.43 -14.78
C PHE A 41 -0.70 -5.36 -15.04
N ALA A 42 -0.43 -5.62 -16.31
CA ALA A 42 0.73 -6.42 -16.71
C ALA A 42 2.06 -5.70 -16.45
N MET A 43 2.05 -4.36 -16.39
CA MET A 43 3.26 -3.53 -16.25
C MET A 43 3.13 -2.60 -15.05
N LYS A 44 4.23 -2.41 -14.31
CA LYS A 44 4.29 -1.55 -13.11
C LYS A 44 3.99 -0.09 -13.44
N ASP A 45 4.47 0.43 -14.57
CA ASP A 45 4.24 1.81 -14.99
C ASP A 45 2.75 2.12 -15.25
N LEU A 46 2.01 1.15 -15.81
CA LEU A 46 0.56 1.23 -15.99
C LEU A 46 -0.16 1.29 -14.64
N ALA A 47 0.22 0.41 -13.70
CA ALA A 47 -0.31 0.44 -12.34
C ALA A 47 -0.03 1.78 -11.64
N THR A 48 1.23 2.25 -11.66
CA THR A 48 1.60 3.54 -11.05
C THR A 48 0.84 4.71 -11.68
N ARG A 49 0.66 4.73 -13.00
CA ARG A 49 -0.10 5.78 -13.70
C ARG A 49 -1.57 5.76 -13.29
N HIS A 50 -2.18 4.58 -13.21
CA HIS A 50 -3.55 4.42 -12.76
C HIS A 50 -3.70 4.86 -11.29
N ASN A 51 -2.83 4.38 -10.40
CA ASN A 51 -2.83 4.75 -8.98
C ASN A 51 -2.70 6.26 -8.78
N LYS A 52 -1.83 6.93 -9.55
CA LYS A 52 -1.70 8.40 -9.53
C LYS A 52 -2.97 9.12 -10.01
N GLN A 53 -3.70 8.56 -10.97
CA GLN A 53 -4.99 9.11 -11.42
C GLN A 53 -6.05 8.95 -10.34
N MET A 54 -6.13 7.77 -9.71
CA MET A 54 -7.04 7.51 -8.60
C MET A 54 -6.77 8.44 -7.42
N LEU A 55 -5.49 8.66 -7.08
CA LEU A 55 -5.10 9.59 -6.03
C LEU A 55 -5.59 11.01 -6.30
N LYS A 56 -5.42 11.50 -7.54
CA LYS A 56 -5.93 12.82 -7.95
C LYS A 56 -7.45 12.91 -7.90
N SER A 57 -8.15 11.82 -8.16
CA SER A 57 -9.62 11.78 -8.16
C SER A 57 -10.24 11.89 -6.76
N LEU A 58 -9.46 11.73 -5.68
CA LEU A 58 -9.95 11.88 -4.31
C LEU A 58 -10.21 13.34 -3.92
N HIS A 59 -9.69 14.32 -4.69
CA HIS A 59 -9.88 15.76 -4.45
C HIS A 59 -9.55 16.21 -3.02
N VAL A 60 -8.55 15.58 -2.41
CA VAL A 60 -8.00 15.92 -1.08
C VAL A 60 -6.55 16.37 -1.20
N PRO A 61 -6.00 17.11 -0.22
CA PRO A 61 -4.58 17.44 -0.18
C PRO A 61 -3.71 16.18 -0.25
N ILE A 62 -2.67 16.22 -1.10
CA ILE A 62 -1.73 15.12 -1.28
C ILE A 62 -0.39 15.53 -0.64
N ALA A 63 0.02 14.79 0.39
CA ALA A 63 1.34 14.89 0.97
C ALA A 63 2.35 14.19 0.05
N ARG A 64 3.42 14.89 -0.29
CA ARG A 64 4.59 14.31 -0.98
C ARG A 64 5.66 14.07 0.07
N SER A 65 6.21 12.86 0.09
CA SER A 65 7.32 12.49 0.96
C SER A 65 8.45 11.92 0.12
N GLU A 66 9.65 12.44 0.33
CA GLU A 66 10.85 11.98 -0.37
C GLU A 66 11.65 11.04 0.52
N ALA A 67 12.11 9.93 -0.05
CA ALA A 67 12.95 9.00 0.67
C ALA A 67 14.34 9.60 0.88
N GLU A 68 14.79 9.66 2.13
CA GLU A 68 16.18 9.97 2.44
C GLU A 68 17.03 8.71 2.25
N GLN A 69 17.88 8.71 1.24
CA GLN A 69 18.87 7.65 1.04
C GLN A 69 20.15 7.99 1.80
N SER A 70 20.54 7.15 2.75
CA SER A 70 21.89 7.19 3.30
C SER A 70 22.88 6.90 2.17
N LYS A 71 23.78 7.85 1.87
CA LYS A 71 24.79 7.74 0.81
C LYS A 71 25.79 6.61 1.12
N HIS A 72 25.42 5.37 0.81
CA HIS A 72 26.36 4.27 0.75
C HIS A 72 26.51 3.87 -0.72
N ASN A 73 27.68 4.15 -1.29
CA ASN A 73 28.06 3.80 -2.65
C ASN A 73 28.01 2.27 -2.82
N PHE A 74 26.88 1.75 -3.26
CA PHE A 74 26.84 0.43 -3.89
C PHE A 74 26.60 0.65 -5.37
N GLY A 75 27.41 -0.05 -6.18
CA GLY A 75 27.48 0.10 -7.64
C GLY A 75 26.11 0.05 -8.31
N SER A 76 26.05 0.65 -9.49
CA SER A 76 24.88 0.99 -10.32
C SER A 76 23.94 -0.15 -10.74
N ASP A 77 24.01 -1.34 -10.14
CA ASP A 77 23.25 -2.52 -10.55
C ASP A 77 22.44 -3.14 -9.40
N ILE A 78 21.50 -2.37 -8.82
CA ILE A 78 20.54 -2.92 -7.85
C ILE A 78 19.12 -2.43 -8.19
N ASN A 79 18.58 -2.96 -9.29
CA ASN A 79 17.19 -2.70 -9.71
C ASN A 79 16.13 -3.40 -8.83
N ASP A 80 16.52 -4.17 -7.80
CA ASP A 80 15.60 -5.00 -7.01
C ASP A 80 15.37 -4.53 -5.56
N THR A 81 16.05 -3.50 -5.08
CA THR A 81 15.91 -3.01 -3.68
C THR A 81 15.58 -1.52 -3.57
N GLN A 82 15.32 -0.83 -4.68
CA GLN A 82 15.06 0.61 -4.66
C GLN A 82 13.63 0.93 -4.23
N LEU A 83 13.52 1.44 -3.01
CA LEU A 83 12.38 2.21 -2.51
C LEU A 83 11.96 3.25 -3.55
N GLU A 84 10.66 3.49 -3.71
CA GLU A 84 10.23 4.65 -4.48
C GLU A 84 10.80 5.91 -3.83
N GLN A 85 11.62 6.65 -4.58
CA GLN A 85 12.26 7.87 -4.11
C GLN A 85 11.23 8.92 -3.65
N THR A 86 9.98 8.81 -4.09
CA THR A 86 8.90 9.72 -3.72
C THR A 86 7.59 8.95 -3.56
N VAL A 87 6.95 9.10 -2.41
CA VAL A 87 5.63 8.53 -2.10
C VAL A 87 4.62 9.69 -1.97
N PHE A 88 3.40 9.46 -2.47
CA PHE A 88 2.30 10.42 -2.40
C PHE A 88 1.15 9.88 -1.54
N LEU A 89 0.87 10.53 -0.42
CA LEU A 89 -0.13 10.07 0.53
C LEU A 89 -1.30 11.05 0.61
N CYS A 90 -2.52 10.55 0.70
CA CYS A 90 -3.65 11.37 1.09
C CYS A 90 -4.64 10.61 1.98
N ILE A 91 -5.39 11.36 2.78
CA ILE A 91 -6.43 10.78 3.65
C ILE A 91 -7.50 10.13 2.78
N GLY A 92 -7.92 8.92 3.15
CA GLY A 92 -8.91 8.11 2.43
C GLY A 92 -8.32 7.17 1.36
N GLN A 93 -7.04 7.30 1.03
CA GLN A 93 -6.34 6.43 0.09
C GLN A 93 -6.21 5.00 0.62
N GLU A 94 -6.43 3.99 -0.24
CA GLU A 94 -6.03 2.62 0.04
C GLU A 94 -4.52 2.45 -0.18
N VAL A 95 -3.84 1.83 0.78
CA VAL A 95 -2.41 1.53 0.76
C VAL A 95 -2.17 0.05 1.03
N MET A 96 -1.04 -0.46 0.55
CA MET A 96 -0.61 -1.83 0.82
C MET A 96 0.74 -1.82 1.52
N LEU A 97 0.84 -2.63 2.57
CA LEU A 97 2.09 -2.86 3.28
C LEU A 97 3.01 -3.70 2.38
N THR A 98 4.24 -3.25 2.14
CA THR A 98 5.19 -4.01 1.29
C THR A 98 6.25 -4.76 2.09
N SER A 99 6.10 -4.81 3.43
CA SER A 99 6.96 -5.56 4.35
C SER A 99 6.14 -6.15 5.51
N ASN A 100 6.72 -7.13 6.21
CA ASN A 100 6.11 -7.67 7.43
C ASN A 100 6.49 -6.77 8.61
N LEU A 101 5.51 -6.14 9.26
CA LEU A 101 5.72 -5.37 10.49
C LEU A 101 5.41 -6.19 11.73
N TRP A 102 4.28 -6.91 11.74
CA TRP A 102 3.83 -7.72 12.87
C TRP A 102 2.94 -8.87 12.39
N VAL A 103 3.57 -10.00 12.07
CA VAL A 103 2.91 -11.17 11.47
C VAL A 103 1.80 -11.73 12.35
N SER A 104 2.03 -11.91 13.66
CA SER A 104 1.03 -12.48 14.57
C SER A 104 -0.18 -11.58 14.79
N SER A 105 -0.11 -10.30 14.46
CA SER A 105 -1.22 -9.34 14.54
C SER A 105 -1.84 -9.00 13.20
N GLY A 106 -1.42 -9.66 12.11
CA GLY A 106 -1.98 -9.44 10.76
C GLY A 106 -1.36 -8.30 9.96
N LEU A 107 -0.28 -7.67 10.44
CA LEU A 107 0.46 -6.65 9.69
C LEU A 107 1.58 -7.30 8.87
N VAL A 108 1.17 -7.95 7.78
CA VAL A 108 2.02 -8.70 6.86
C VAL A 108 2.18 -7.96 5.53
N ASN A 109 3.19 -8.32 4.74
CA ASN A 109 3.31 -7.90 3.36
C ASN A 109 2.04 -8.28 2.58
N GLY A 110 1.48 -7.32 1.84
CA GLY A 110 0.19 -7.44 1.16
C GLY A 110 -1.00 -6.99 2.01
N ALA A 111 -0.81 -6.65 3.30
CA ALA A 111 -1.90 -6.14 4.13
C ALA A 111 -2.40 -4.80 3.59
N LEU A 112 -3.71 -4.73 3.36
CA LEU A 112 -4.39 -3.55 2.85
C LEU A 112 -4.90 -2.69 4.01
N GLY A 113 -4.73 -1.39 3.88
CA GLY A 113 -5.24 -0.42 4.84
C GLY A 113 -5.70 0.86 4.15
N GLN A 114 -6.41 1.69 4.91
CA GLN A 114 -6.81 3.03 4.47
C GLN A 114 -6.09 4.09 5.29
N VAL A 115 -5.50 5.08 4.64
CA VAL A 115 -4.87 6.23 5.33
C VAL A 115 -5.96 7.04 6.01
N ILE A 116 -5.85 7.21 7.32
CA ILE A 116 -6.76 7.99 8.15
C ILE A 116 -6.19 9.37 8.45
N ASP A 117 -4.87 9.46 8.65
CA ASP A 117 -4.21 10.72 8.97
C ASP A 117 -2.73 10.70 8.57
N VAL A 118 -2.17 11.88 8.32
CA VAL A 118 -0.75 12.09 8.06
C VAL A 118 -0.25 13.11 9.08
N VAL A 119 0.48 12.64 10.09
CA VAL A 119 0.82 13.44 11.26
C VAL A 119 2.23 13.99 11.13
N TYR A 120 2.34 15.31 11.26
CA TYR A 120 3.60 16.05 11.27
C TYR A 120 3.94 16.53 12.69
N ASN A 121 5.22 16.78 12.95
CA ASN A 121 5.62 17.53 14.13
C ASN A 121 5.06 18.97 14.06
N PRO A 122 4.84 19.65 15.20
CA PRO A 122 4.24 20.98 15.22
C PRO A 122 4.93 22.02 14.30
N GLU A 123 6.23 21.88 14.11
CA GLU A 123 7.06 22.79 13.28
C GLU A 123 7.31 22.26 11.86
N SER A 124 6.72 21.13 11.48
CA SER A 124 6.94 20.46 10.20
C SER A 124 5.67 20.44 9.35
N HIS A 125 5.82 20.55 8.04
CA HIS A 125 4.71 20.55 7.10
C HIS A 125 5.15 19.98 5.76
N PRO A 126 4.23 19.51 4.90
CA PRO A 126 4.59 19.10 3.54
C PRO A 126 5.42 20.21 2.85
N PRO A 127 6.58 19.90 2.24
CA PRO A 127 7.02 18.59 1.75
C PRO A 127 7.90 17.76 2.73
N ASP A 128 7.99 18.14 4.00
CA ASP A 128 8.77 17.39 4.98
C ASP A 128 8.28 15.95 5.14
N LEU A 129 9.12 15.10 5.76
CA LEU A 129 8.70 13.76 6.16
C LEU A 129 7.70 13.82 7.32
N PRO A 130 6.54 13.15 7.21
CA PRO A 130 5.62 13.05 8.34
C PRO A 130 6.26 12.24 9.47
N SER A 131 5.91 12.58 10.71
CA SER A 131 6.33 11.83 11.90
C SER A 131 5.79 10.39 11.87
N PHE A 132 4.53 10.23 11.46
CA PHE A 132 3.92 8.94 11.16
C PHE A 132 2.63 9.12 10.35
N VAL A 133 2.18 8.03 9.73
CA VAL A 133 0.92 7.95 8.98
C VAL A 133 -0.01 7.03 9.76
N VAL A 134 -1.24 7.44 10.02
CA VAL A 134 -2.23 6.58 10.67
C VAL A 134 -2.95 5.78 9.59
N VAL A 135 -2.88 4.46 9.67
CA VAL A 135 -3.54 3.56 8.71
C VAL A 135 -4.51 2.64 9.43
N ASN A 136 -5.72 2.53 8.89
CA ASN A 136 -6.73 1.58 9.33
C ASN A 136 -6.55 0.25 8.58
N PHE A 137 -5.99 -0.76 9.25
CA PHE A 137 -5.86 -2.11 8.70
C PHE A 137 -7.04 -2.97 9.17
N ARG A 138 -7.96 -3.31 8.25
CA ARG A 138 -9.21 -4.03 8.58
C ARG A 138 -9.01 -5.38 9.26
N HIS A 139 -7.88 -6.04 9.01
CA HIS A 139 -7.58 -7.38 9.53
C HIS A 139 -6.56 -7.38 10.68
N TYR A 140 -6.25 -6.20 11.23
CA TYR A 140 -5.38 -6.11 12.40
C TYR A 140 -6.06 -6.72 13.63
N GLN A 141 -5.33 -7.57 14.34
CA GLN A 141 -5.81 -8.30 15.52
C GLN A 141 -4.97 -8.03 16.78
N GLY A 142 -3.99 -7.13 16.69
CA GLY A 142 -3.18 -6.77 17.85
C GLY A 142 -3.90 -5.82 18.81
N PRO A 143 -3.21 -5.38 19.88
CA PRO A 143 -3.75 -4.43 20.83
C PRO A 143 -4.17 -3.11 20.15
N PRO A 144 -5.29 -2.50 20.58
CA PRO A 144 -5.73 -1.22 20.05
C PRO A 144 -4.74 -0.10 20.43
N TRP A 145 -4.44 0.79 19.48
CA TRP A 145 -3.64 1.99 19.77
C TRP A 145 -4.43 3.03 20.59
N GLY A 146 -5.75 3.12 20.36
CA GLY A 146 -6.65 3.99 21.11
C GLY A 146 -7.99 3.30 21.41
N VAL A 147 -8.63 3.69 22.52
CA VAL A 147 -9.88 3.08 23.02
C VAL A 147 -11.05 3.21 22.03
N LEU A 148 -11.06 4.27 21.22
CA LEU A 148 -12.15 4.56 20.27
C LEU A 148 -11.92 3.96 18.88
N ASN A 149 -10.68 3.63 18.50
CA ASN A 149 -10.33 3.19 17.14
C ASN A 149 -9.27 2.07 17.19
N PRO A 150 -9.68 0.81 17.39
CA PRO A 150 -8.76 -0.28 17.69
C PRO A 150 -7.84 -0.68 16.53
N THR A 151 -8.21 -0.35 15.30
CA THR A 151 -7.47 -0.73 14.08
C THR A 151 -6.59 0.39 13.51
N HIS A 152 -6.60 1.57 14.11
CA HIS A 152 -5.78 2.71 13.68
C HIS A 152 -4.39 2.56 14.27
N LEU A 153 -3.39 2.37 13.42
CA LEU A 153 -2.01 2.22 13.89
C LEU A 153 -1.11 3.24 13.22
N PRO A 154 -0.20 3.89 13.98
CA PRO A 154 1.04 4.36 13.40
C PRO A 154 1.90 3.13 13.02
N PRO A 155 2.56 3.09 11.85
CA PRO A 155 3.35 1.95 11.39
C PRO A 155 4.62 1.67 12.23
N THR A 156 4.77 2.25 13.42
CA THR A 156 5.92 2.11 14.32
C THR A 156 5.70 1.14 15.48
N HIS A 157 4.58 0.40 15.55
CA HIS A 157 4.39 -0.62 16.59
C HIS A 157 5.22 -1.88 16.33
N THR A 158 6.53 -1.81 16.59
CA THR A 158 7.36 -2.99 16.85
C THR A 158 7.53 -3.12 18.36
N VAL A 159 6.80 -4.04 18.99
CA VAL A 159 7.06 -4.41 20.39
C VAL A 159 7.99 -5.61 20.41
N ALA A 160 9.25 -5.40 20.80
CA ALA A 160 10.09 -6.45 21.35
C ALA A 160 11.10 -5.86 22.34
N ASN A 161 10.79 -6.02 23.63
CA ASN A 161 11.72 -6.13 24.76
C ASN A 161 13.10 -5.48 24.59
N THR A 162 13.24 -4.18 24.90
CA THR A 162 14.38 -3.60 25.61
C THR A 162 14.03 -2.16 26.05
N LYS A 163 14.68 -1.68 27.12
CA LYS A 163 14.40 -0.44 27.87
C LYS A 163 14.16 0.79 26.97
N PRO A 164 13.36 1.79 27.42
CA PRO A 164 13.10 3.00 26.66
C PRO A 164 14.34 3.90 26.73
N THR A 165 15.26 3.69 25.79
CA THR A 165 16.30 4.64 25.46
C THR A 165 15.83 5.43 24.24
N TRP A 166 15.58 6.71 24.47
CA TRP A 166 15.39 7.71 23.43
C TRP A 166 16.57 7.66 22.47
N GLY A 167 16.28 7.31 21.22
CA GLY A 167 17.29 7.02 20.20
C GLY A 167 16.88 5.83 19.35
N LEU A 168 15.67 5.86 18.78
CA LEU A 168 15.28 4.91 17.75
C LEU A 168 15.96 5.34 16.45
N THR A 169 17.12 4.75 16.20
CA THR A 169 17.69 4.58 14.87
C THR A 169 16.57 4.10 13.96
N ILE A 170 16.16 4.96 13.02
CA ILE A 170 15.26 4.61 11.93
C ILE A 170 15.90 3.43 11.21
N PRO A 171 15.33 2.21 11.26
CA PRO A 171 15.74 1.18 10.33
C PRO A 171 15.36 1.74 8.96
N THR A 172 16.40 1.95 8.15
CA THR A 172 16.32 2.22 6.72
C THR A 172 15.34 1.22 6.11
N SER A 173 14.10 1.65 5.87
CA SER A 173 13.24 1.30 4.73
C SER A 173 11.76 1.53 5.07
N TYR A 174 11.19 2.63 4.60
CA TYR A 174 9.75 2.83 4.56
C TYR A 174 9.16 2.03 3.39
N HIS A 175 8.65 0.83 3.67
CA HIS A 175 8.01 -0.04 2.69
C HIS A 175 6.49 0.19 2.66
N ILE A 176 6.10 1.35 2.14
CA ILE A 176 4.72 1.63 1.69
C ILE A 176 4.83 2.01 0.22
N THR A 177 4.27 1.19 -0.66
CA THR A 177 4.12 1.52 -2.08
C THR A 177 2.64 1.59 -2.39
N ILE A 178 2.27 2.60 -3.18
CA ILE A 178 0.90 2.86 -3.63
C ILE A 178 0.57 1.97 -4.83
#